data_AF-A0A4Q3SW73-F1
#
_entry.id   AF-A0A4Q3SW73-F1
#
_cell.length_a   1.000
_cell.length_b   1.000
_cell.length_c   1.000
_cell.angle_alpha   90.00
_cell.angle_beta   90.00
_cell.angle_gamma   90.00
#
_symmetry.space_group_name_H-M   'P 1'
#
loop_
_entity.id
_entity.type
_entity.pdbx_description
1 polymer ?
#
loop_
_entity_poly.entity_id
_entity_poly.type
_entity_poly.pdbx_seq_one_letter_code
_entity_poly.pdbx_strand_id
1 'polypeptide(L)'
;MIHEYLHRGQQHWSKLGIDLLLGSLIDKKVTSEQSMFLPDYLMKGFDSASVLLKPEPQALSPLVQSKSALYQPPVNELTMPWFNPYLVLTVFSILLLIVSFLHSTPPSKVVLIDRSLFFITGLLGMLMLGLWVFRQDTVCRDNMNIIWALPTHAVVAFFIGRNRPWVKTYFKVTGLLGALLLLGWPWWPQELNNSLIPVI
;
A
#
# COMPACT_ATOMS: atom_id res chain seq x y z
N MET A 1 -8.71 -7.82 4.41
CA MET A 1 -8.79 -9.31 4.43
C MET A 1 -7.49 -9.98 4.02
N ILE A 2 -6.95 -9.70 2.83
CA ILE A 2 -5.69 -10.32 2.36
C ILE A 2 -4.48 -10.01 3.27
N HIS A 3 -4.47 -8.86 3.95
CA HIS A 3 -3.41 -8.47 4.88
C HIS A 3 -3.20 -9.47 6.03
N GLU A 4 -4.23 -10.21 6.45
CA GLU A 4 -4.11 -11.27 7.47
C GLU A 4 -3.16 -12.39 7.01
N TYR A 5 -3.30 -12.82 5.75
CA TYR A 5 -2.44 -13.84 5.14
C TYR A 5 -1.03 -13.32 4.89
N LEU A 6 -0.90 -12.08 4.39
CA LEU A 6 0.40 -11.45 4.15
C LEU A 6 1.19 -11.29 5.45
N HIS A 7 0.51 -10.94 6.55
CA HIS A 7 1.13 -10.81 7.86
C HIS A 7 1.56 -12.17 8.42
N ARG A 8 0.70 -13.19 8.35
CA ARG A 8 1.02 -14.56 8.79
C ARG A 8 2.18 -15.17 7.99
N GLY A 9 2.25 -14.88 6.69
CA GLY A 9 3.33 -15.34 5.82
C GLY A 9 4.60 -14.48 5.86
N GLN A 10 4.67 -13.45 6.72
CA GLN A 10 5.78 -12.49 6.77
C GLN A 10 6.10 -11.83 5.40
N GLN A 11 5.08 -11.66 4.55
CA GLN A 11 5.22 -11.17 3.18
C GLN A 11 5.14 -9.62 3.11
N HIS A 12 5.95 -8.93 3.92
CA HIS A 12 5.86 -7.47 4.07
C HIS A 12 6.19 -6.70 2.78
N TRP A 13 7.13 -7.19 1.97
CA TRP A 13 7.45 -6.60 0.67
C TRP A 13 6.32 -6.77 -0.34
N SER A 14 5.68 -7.94 -0.35
CA SER A 14 4.48 -8.17 -1.17
C SER A 14 3.34 -7.27 -0.73
N LYS A 15 3.15 -7.09 0.59
CA LYS A 15 2.18 -6.11 1.13
C LYS A 15 2.46 -4.71 0.61
N LEU A 16 3.71 -4.24 0.69
CA LEU A 16 4.08 -2.93 0.15
C LEU A 16 3.75 -2.81 -1.34
N GLY A 17 4.13 -3.80 -2.15
CA GLY A 17 3.86 -3.79 -3.59
C GLY A 17 2.36 -3.79 -3.92
N ILE A 18 1.56 -4.58 -3.20
CA ILE A 18 0.11 -4.62 -3.35
C ILE A 18 -0.51 -3.26 -3.00
N ASP A 19 -0.20 -2.74 -1.82
CA ASP A 19 -0.75 -1.46 -1.33
C ASP A 19 -0.30 -0.26 -2.20
N LEU A 20 0.82 -0.39 -2.93
CA LEU A 20 1.31 0.61 -3.85
C LEU A 20 0.53 0.60 -5.18
N LEU A 21 0.23 -0.58 -5.71
CA LEU A 21 -0.37 -0.71 -7.05
C LEU A 21 -1.90 -0.63 -7.03
N LEU A 22 -2.55 -1.12 -5.98
CA LEU A 22 -4.01 -1.14 -5.86
C LEU A 22 -4.54 0.21 -5.35
N GLY A 23 -5.76 0.58 -5.74
CA GLY A 23 -6.38 1.86 -5.40
C GLY A 23 -7.47 1.76 -4.34
N SER A 24 -8.05 2.89 -3.94
CA SER A 24 -9.00 2.99 -2.80
C SER A 24 -10.21 2.04 -2.86
N LEU A 25 -10.58 1.54 -4.04
CA LEU A 25 -11.69 0.61 -4.20
C LEU A 25 -11.49 -0.72 -3.44
N ILE A 26 -10.24 -1.14 -3.21
CA ILE A 26 -9.95 -2.38 -2.46
C ILE A 26 -10.06 -2.24 -0.94
N ASP A 27 -10.04 -1.00 -0.42
CA ASP A 27 -10.13 -0.71 1.02
C ASP A 27 -11.58 -0.55 1.48
N LYS A 28 -12.53 -0.68 0.55
CA LYS A 28 -13.96 -0.69 0.87
C LYS A 28 -14.27 -1.89 1.76
N LYS A 29 -15.06 -1.63 2.80
CA LYS A 29 -15.62 -2.68 3.66
C LYS A 29 -16.45 -3.63 2.81
N VAL A 30 -16.17 -4.92 2.93
CA VAL A 30 -16.95 -5.98 2.28
C VAL A 30 -17.99 -6.54 3.24
N THR A 31 -19.08 -7.07 2.69
CA THR A 31 -20.09 -7.82 3.43
C THR A 31 -19.56 -9.18 3.89
N SER A 32 -20.27 -9.81 4.83
CA SER A 32 -19.96 -11.17 5.25
C SER A 32 -19.96 -12.12 4.07
N GLU A 33 -20.96 -12.09 3.18
CA GLU A 33 -20.99 -12.97 2.00
C GLU A 33 -19.82 -12.70 1.03
N GLN A 34 -19.48 -11.44 0.78
CA GLN A 34 -18.33 -11.11 -0.08
C GLN A 34 -17.01 -11.57 0.52
N SER A 35 -16.87 -11.55 1.85
CA SER A 35 -15.67 -12.06 2.53
C SER A 35 -15.50 -13.58 2.39
N MET A 36 -16.59 -14.32 2.18
CA MET A 36 -16.59 -15.78 2.02
C MET A 36 -15.96 -16.25 0.70
N PHE A 37 -15.42 -15.35 -0.12
CA PHE A 37 -14.45 -15.72 -1.15
C PHE A 37 -13.22 -16.41 -0.55
N LEU A 38 -12.81 -16.01 0.66
CA LEU A 38 -11.67 -16.60 1.35
C LEU A 38 -12.10 -17.86 2.13
N PRO A 39 -11.36 -18.99 2.01
CA PRO A 39 -11.76 -20.26 2.61
C PRO A 39 -12.06 -20.20 4.11
N ASP A 40 -11.27 -19.45 4.87
CA ASP A 40 -11.47 -19.32 6.33
C ASP A 40 -12.77 -18.59 6.67
N TYR A 41 -13.16 -17.61 5.85
CA TYR A 41 -14.41 -16.85 6.04
C TYR A 41 -15.60 -17.65 5.53
N LEU A 42 -15.45 -18.42 4.45
CA LEU A 42 -16.45 -19.38 3.99
C LEU A 42 -16.76 -20.41 5.08
N MET A 43 -15.72 -21.04 5.64
CA MET A 43 -15.86 -22.01 6.74
C MET A 43 -16.58 -21.39 7.94
N LYS A 44 -16.18 -20.19 8.37
CA LYS A 44 -16.88 -19.45 9.44
C LYS A 44 -18.33 -19.13 9.10
N GLY A 45 -18.61 -18.80 7.83
CA GLY A 45 -19.95 -18.56 7.33
C GLY A 45 -20.85 -19.79 7.44
N PHE A 46 -20.37 -20.96 7.02
CA PHE A 46 -21.09 -22.23 7.18
C PHE A 46 -21.25 -22.62 8.64
N ASP A 47 -20.20 -22.50 9.45
CA ASP A 47 -20.22 -22.80 10.90
C ASP A 47 -21.25 -21.95 11.67
N SER A 48 -21.58 -20.75 11.18
CA SER A 48 -22.56 -19.85 11.79
C SER A 48 -23.95 -19.90 11.15
N ALA A 49 -24.11 -20.65 10.05
CA ALA A 49 -25.38 -20.76 9.34
C ALA A 49 -26.36 -21.71 10.06
N SER A 50 -27.65 -21.43 9.91
CA SER A 50 -28.74 -22.27 10.42
C SER A 50 -29.78 -22.53 9.33
N VAL A 51 -30.48 -23.65 9.45
CA VAL A 51 -31.50 -24.10 8.50
C VAL A 51 -32.81 -24.39 9.22
N LEU A 52 -33.91 -24.05 8.57
CA LEU A 52 -35.26 -24.43 8.99
C LEU A 52 -35.57 -25.81 8.43
N LEU A 53 -35.57 -26.82 9.30
CA LEU A 53 -35.92 -28.19 8.92
C LEU A 53 -37.44 -28.46 8.99
N LYS A 54 -38.20 -27.56 9.61
CA LYS A 54 -39.66 -27.62 9.73
C LYS A 54 -40.27 -26.23 9.54
N PRO A 55 -41.51 -26.12 9.04
CA PRO A 55 -42.21 -24.84 8.84
C PRO A 55 -42.59 -24.12 10.15
N GLU A 56 -42.35 -24.72 11.32
CA GLU A 56 -42.55 -24.03 12.59
C GLU A 56 -41.41 -23.05 12.91
N PRO A 57 -41.73 -21.83 13.36
CA PRO A 57 -40.78 -20.72 13.52
C PRO A 57 -39.69 -20.93 14.59
N GLN A 58 -39.68 -22.05 15.32
CA GLN A 58 -38.76 -22.30 16.44
C GLN A 58 -37.67 -23.36 16.17
N ALA A 59 -37.64 -23.99 15.00
CA ALA A 59 -36.72 -25.10 14.73
C ALA A 59 -35.54 -24.69 13.82
N LEU A 60 -34.84 -23.61 14.16
CA LEU A 60 -33.55 -23.31 13.54
C LEU A 60 -32.52 -24.32 14.05
N SER A 61 -32.07 -25.20 13.16
CA SER A 61 -31.00 -26.15 13.45
C SER A 61 -29.69 -25.66 12.83
N PRO A 62 -28.53 -25.83 13.48
CA PRO A 62 -27.24 -25.52 12.87
C PRO A 62 -27.07 -26.24 11.53
N LEU A 63 -26.55 -25.55 10.51
CA LEU A 63 -26.27 -26.16 9.21
C LEU A 63 -25.13 -27.20 9.33
N VAL A 64 -24.12 -26.91 10.15
CA VAL A 64 -22.96 -27.78 10.38
C VAL A 64 -23.19 -28.59 11.65
N GLN A 65 -23.26 -29.91 11.52
CA GLN A 65 -23.46 -30.83 12.65
C GLN A 65 -22.17 -31.08 13.44
N SER A 66 -21.04 -31.26 12.76
CA SER A 66 -19.73 -31.47 13.38
C SER A 66 -18.60 -31.02 12.45
N LYS A 67 -17.44 -30.73 13.05
CA LYS A 67 -16.21 -30.38 12.34
C LYS A 67 -15.02 -31.10 12.94
N SER A 68 -14.07 -31.48 12.08
CA SER A 68 -12.81 -32.10 12.48
C SER A 68 -11.64 -31.38 11.80
N ALA A 69 -10.62 -30.99 12.57
CA ALA A 69 -9.39 -30.45 12.01
C ALA A 69 -8.54 -31.59 11.43
N LEU A 70 -8.37 -31.61 10.11
CA LEU A 70 -7.51 -32.60 9.43
C LEU A 70 -6.02 -32.22 9.49
N TYR A 71 -5.75 -30.92 9.56
CA TYR A 71 -4.42 -30.37 9.62
C TYR A 71 -4.47 -29.02 10.33
N GLN A 72 -3.58 -28.84 11.31
CA GLN A 72 -3.35 -27.56 11.97
C GLN A 72 -1.90 -27.15 11.70
N PRO A 73 -1.67 -26.14 10.85
CA PRO A 73 -0.31 -25.65 10.64
C PRO A 73 0.26 -25.12 11.96
N PRO A 74 1.57 -25.29 12.20
CA PRO A 74 2.21 -24.72 13.37
C PRO A 74 2.00 -23.20 13.41
N VAL A 75 1.64 -22.68 14.58
CA VAL A 75 1.57 -21.24 14.81
C VAL A 75 3.00 -20.76 14.94
N ASN A 76 3.57 -20.24 13.85
CA ASN A 76 4.86 -19.57 13.92
C ASN A 76 4.68 -18.27 14.73
N GLU A 77 5.54 -18.06 15.72
CA GLU A 77 5.59 -16.77 16.39
C GLU A 77 5.87 -15.69 15.34
N LEU A 78 5.02 -14.66 15.33
CA LEU A 78 5.14 -13.52 14.43
C LEU A 78 6.31 -12.66 14.90
N THR A 79 7.53 -13.10 14.60
CA THR A 79 8.72 -12.28 14.74
C THR A 79 8.69 -11.22 13.65
N MET A 80 8.94 -9.96 14.02
CA MET A 80 9.07 -8.90 13.03
C MET A 80 10.40 -9.13 12.29
N PRO A 81 10.39 -9.42 10.98
CA PRO A 81 11.64 -9.63 10.26
C PRO A 81 12.45 -8.34 10.26
N TRP A 82 13.74 -8.45 10.55
CA TRP A 82 14.69 -7.33 10.50
C TRP A 82 14.69 -6.68 9.11
N PHE A 83 14.49 -7.47 8.05
CA PHE A 83 14.40 -7.00 6.67
C PHE A 83 12.95 -6.71 6.25
N ASN A 84 12.37 -5.65 6.80
CA ASN A 84 11.03 -5.17 6.43
C ASN A 84 11.09 -3.80 5.70
N PRO A 85 10.09 -3.48 4.87
CA PRO A 85 10.14 -2.28 4.04
C PRO A 85 10.17 -0.98 4.84
N TYR A 86 9.46 -0.92 5.97
CA TYR A 86 9.44 0.28 6.83
C TYR A 86 10.86 0.61 7.32
N LEU A 87 11.58 -0.37 7.86
CA LEU A 87 12.96 -0.16 8.32
C LEU A 87 13.88 0.23 7.17
N VAL A 88 13.83 -0.49 6.05
CA VAL A 88 14.71 -0.24 4.90
C VAL A 88 14.48 1.14 4.31
N LEU A 89 13.22 1.54 4.11
CA LEU A 89 12.89 2.86 3.57
C LEU A 89 13.21 3.98 4.56
N THR A 90 13.00 3.76 5.86
CA THR A 90 13.39 4.74 6.89
C THR A 90 14.90 4.97 6.89
N VAL A 91 15.71 3.90 6.93
CA VAL A 91 17.17 3.99 6.92
C VAL A 91 17.65 4.65 5.63
N PHE A 92 17.08 4.26 4.49
CA PHE A 92 17.39 4.87 3.20
C PHE A 92 17.11 6.38 3.18
N SER A 93 15.94 6.82 3.64
CA SER A 93 15.58 8.24 3.73
C SER A 93 16.50 9.02 4.67
N ILE A 94 16.87 8.45 5.82
CA ILE A 94 17.82 9.08 6.75
C ILE A 94 19.20 9.24 6.08
N LEU A 95 19.69 8.22 5.37
CA LEU A 95 20.96 8.31 4.65
C LEU A 95 20.94 9.40 3.57
N LEU A 96 19.83 9.52 2.83
CA LEU A 96 19.65 10.59 1.85
C LEU A 96 19.67 11.97 2.49
N LEU A 97 19.00 12.15 3.62
CA LEU A 97 19.02 13.39 4.39
C LEU A 97 20.44 13.72 4.85
N ILE A 98 21.17 12.76 5.42
CA ILE A 98 22.57 12.95 5.84
C ILE A 98 23.42 13.41 4.65
N VAL A 99 23.36 12.71 3.52
CA VAL A 99 24.14 13.05 2.32
C VAL A 99 23.79 14.45 1.79
N SER A 100 22.52 14.85 1.89
CA SER A 100 22.03 16.16 1.44
C SER A 100 22.51 17.32 2.31
N PHE A 101 22.69 17.10 3.62
CA PHE A 101 23.15 18.14 4.56
C PHE A 101 24.65 18.09 4.87
N LEU A 102 25.34 17.03 4.48
CA LEU A 102 26.77 16.89 4.70
C LEU A 102 27.55 17.87 3.82
N HIS A 103 28.25 18.82 4.45
CA HIS A 103 29.01 19.87 3.75
C HIS A 103 30.08 19.33 2.79
N SER A 104 30.59 18.12 3.02
CA SER A 104 31.60 17.50 2.17
C SER A 104 31.02 16.90 0.88
N THR A 105 29.69 16.79 0.75
CA THR A 105 29.07 16.25 -0.47
C THR A 105 29.07 17.31 -1.57
N PRO A 106 29.68 17.05 -2.75
CA PRO A 106 29.63 17.97 -3.88
C PRO A 106 28.17 18.24 -4.31
N PRO A 107 27.79 19.50 -4.59
CA PRO A 107 26.43 19.84 -5.02
C PRO A 107 25.97 19.05 -6.26
N SER A 108 26.88 18.72 -7.16
CA SER A 108 26.59 17.90 -8.34
C SER A 108 26.13 16.48 -8.01
N LYS A 109 26.64 15.90 -6.91
CA LYS A 109 26.22 14.57 -6.45
C LYS A 109 24.83 14.60 -5.82
N VAL A 110 24.54 15.62 -5.01
CA VAL A 110 23.20 15.84 -4.44
C VAL A 110 22.17 15.99 -5.56
N VAL A 111 22.48 16.84 -6.55
CA VAL A 111 21.62 16.99 -7.74
C VAL A 111 21.42 15.66 -8.48
N LEU A 112 22.45 14.83 -8.64
CA LEU A 112 22.30 13.52 -9.30
C LEU A 112 21.40 12.56 -8.52
N ILE A 113 21.51 12.57 -7.19
CA ILE A 113 20.64 11.79 -6.30
C ILE A 113 19.19 12.24 -6.46
N ASP A 114 18.92 13.54 -6.33
CA ASP A 114 17.56 14.10 -6.48
C ASP A 114 16.97 13.78 -7.86
N ARG A 115 17.78 13.88 -8.91
CA ARG A 115 17.39 13.52 -10.28
C ARG A 115 16.99 12.06 -10.37
N SER A 116 17.77 11.17 -9.79
CA SER A 116 17.51 9.73 -9.83
C SER A 116 16.25 9.38 -9.04
N LEU A 117 16.07 9.97 -7.86
CA LEU A 117 14.89 9.77 -7.01
C LEU A 117 13.62 10.25 -7.71
N PHE A 118 13.59 11.49 -8.20
CA PHE A 118 12.42 12.01 -8.93
C PHE A 118 12.14 11.22 -10.21
N PHE A 119 13.18 10.76 -10.90
CA PHE A 119 13.00 9.95 -12.11
C PHE A 119 12.32 8.61 -11.77
N ILE A 120 12.87 7.85 -10.81
CA ILE A 120 12.31 6.56 -10.39
C ILE A 120 10.89 6.72 -9.84
N THR A 121 10.66 7.71 -8.97
CA THR A 121 9.33 7.99 -8.42
C THR A 121 8.34 8.40 -9.51
N GLY A 122 8.79 9.12 -10.54
CA GLY A 122 7.97 9.43 -11.71
C GLY A 122 7.66 8.23 -12.60
N LEU A 123 8.62 7.32 -12.79
CA LEU A 123 8.38 6.05 -13.49
C LEU A 123 7.34 5.21 -12.73
N LEU A 124 7.42 5.18 -11.41
CA LEU A 124 6.44 4.52 -10.56
C LEU A 124 5.05 5.15 -10.69
N GLY A 125 4.98 6.49 -10.72
CA GLY A 125 3.77 7.23 -11.03
C GLY A 125 3.17 6.85 -12.39
N MET A 126 4.00 6.80 -13.43
CA MET A 126 3.57 6.38 -14.78
C MET A 126 3.07 4.93 -14.80
N LEU A 127 3.72 4.02 -14.08
CA LEU A 127 3.25 2.65 -13.92
C LEU A 127 1.85 2.61 -13.31
N MET A 128 1.65 3.32 -12.19
CA MET A 128 0.35 3.34 -11.50
C MET A 128 -0.74 4.01 -12.35
N LEU A 129 -0.41 5.13 -13.01
CA LEU A 129 -1.33 5.79 -13.95
C LEU A 129 -1.68 4.86 -15.13
N GLY A 130 -0.70 4.12 -15.65
CA GLY A 130 -0.93 3.12 -16.69
C GLY A 130 -1.86 1.99 -16.22
N LEU A 131 -1.62 1.44 -15.03
CA LEU A 131 -2.50 0.42 -14.45
C LEU A 131 -3.91 0.94 -14.18
N TRP A 132 -4.04 2.21 -13.79
CA TRP A 132 -5.35 2.85 -13.62
C TRP A 132 -6.11 2.92 -14.96
N VAL A 133 -5.46 3.44 -16.00
CA VAL A 133 -6.12 3.75 -17.28
C VAL A 133 -6.35 2.51 -18.15
N PHE A 134 -5.37 1.60 -18.21
CA PHE A 134 -5.38 0.50 -19.18
C PHE A 134 -6.02 -0.78 -18.68
N ARG A 135 -6.12 -1.00 -17.35
CA ARG A 135 -6.77 -2.21 -16.85
C ARG A 135 -8.27 -2.18 -17.10
N GLN A 136 -8.80 -3.35 -17.48
CA GLN A 136 -10.24 -3.57 -17.61
C GLN A 136 -10.92 -3.64 -16.24
N ASP A 137 -10.27 -4.31 -15.28
CA ASP A 137 -10.73 -4.32 -13.89
C ASP A 137 -10.57 -2.94 -13.22
N THR A 138 -11.32 -2.71 -12.14
CA THR A 138 -11.30 -1.44 -11.42
C THR A 138 -10.31 -1.41 -10.26
N VAL A 139 -9.55 -2.47 -10.02
CA VAL A 139 -8.81 -2.67 -8.75
C VAL A 139 -7.69 -1.62 -8.55
N CYS A 140 -7.15 -1.08 -9.64
CA CYS A 140 -6.11 -0.04 -9.62
C CYS A 140 -6.60 1.40 -9.82
N ARG A 141 -7.92 1.61 -9.95
CA ARG A 141 -8.48 2.95 -10.08
C ARG A 141 -8.50 3.66 -8.73
N ASP A 142 -8.50 4.99 -8.75
CA ASP A 142 -8.54 5.82 -7.55
C ASP A 142 -7.37 5.54 -6.60
N ASN A 143 -6.16 5.34 -7.16
CA ASN A 143 -4.93 5.09 -6.43
C ASN A 143 -4.26 6.39 -5.97
N MET A 144 -4.31 6.65 -4.67
CA MET A 144 -3.78 7.85 -4.02
C MET A 144 -2.26 7.92 -3.98
N ASN A 145 -1.54 6.80 -4.21
CA ASN A 145 -0.08 6.82 -4.31
C ASN A 145 0.43 7.71 -5.45
N ILE A 146 -0.41 7.98 -6.47
CA ILE A 146 -0.08 8.90 -7.57
C ILE A 146 0.16 10.34 -7.06
N ILE A 147 -0.42 10.75 -5.92
CA ILE A 147 -0.30 12.11 -5.39
C ILE A 147 1.15 12.44 -5.01
N TRP A 148 1.85 11.52 -4.34
CA TRP A 148 3.26 11.70 -3.98
C TRP A 148 4.18 11.25 -5.13
N ALA A 149 3.79 10.19 -5.85
CA ALA A 149 4.50 9.69 -7.02
C ALA A 149 3.91 10.23 -8.32
N LEU A 150 3.95 11.55 -8.51
CA LEU A 150 3.42 12.16 -9.73
C LEU A 150 4.17 11.67 -10.98
N PRO A 151 3.47 11.23 -12.04
CA PRO A 151 4.08 10.84 -13.32
C PRO A 151 4.99 11.94 -13.91
N THR A 152 4.65 13.21 -13.66
CA THR A 152 5.43 14.37 -14.11
C THR A 152 6.82 14.45 -13.50
N HIS A 153 7.10 13.79 -12.37
CA HIS A 153 8.44 13.73 -11.78
C HIS A 153 9.46 13.14 -12.76
N ALA A 154 9.05 12.20 -13.62
CA ALA A 154 9.92 11.57 -14.61
C ALA A 154 10.48 12.60 -15.62
N VAL A 155 9.67 13.61 -15.97
CA VAL A 155 10.09 14.69 -16.86
C VAL A 155 10.87 15.75 -16.08
N VAL A 156 10.38 16.15 -14.90
CA VAL A 156 11.02 17.19 -14.09
C VAL A 156 12.42 16.80 -13.65
N ALA A 157 12.70 15.51 -13.45
CA ALA A 157 14.02 14.98 -13.14
C ALA A 157 15.13 15.45 -14.11
N PHE A 158 14.81 15.75 -15.37
CA PHE A 158 15.82 16.25 -16.32
C PHE A 158 16.15 17.74 -16.17
N PHE A 159 15.33 18.46 -15.40
CA PHE A 159 15.46 19.90 -15.15
C PHE A 159 15.98 20.23 -13.74
N ILE A 160 16.04 19.26 -12.83
CA ILE A 160 16.65 19.44 -11.51
C ILE A 160 18.13 19.80 -11.67
N GLY A 161 18.59 20.76 -10.87
CA GLY A 161 19.93 21.37 -10.98
C GLY A 161 20.01 22.53 -11.97
N ARG A 162 18.95 22.79 -12.75
CA ARG A 162 18.86 24.00 -13.59
C ARG A 162 18.24 25.13 -12.77
N ASN A 163 18.79 26.34 -12.86
CA ASN A 163 18.27 27.52 -12.16
C ASN A 163 17.00 28.08 -12.84
N ARG A 164 15.92 27.31 -12.85
CA ARG A 164 14.63 27.66 -13.45
C ARG A 164 13.59 27.93 -12.35
N PRO A 165 12.85 29.06 -12.39
CA PRO A 165 11.92 29.41 -11.33
C PRO A 165 10.76 28.41 -11.19
N TRP A 166 10.27 27.86 -12.30
CA TRP A 166 9.18 26.88 -12.29
C TRP A 166 9.57 25.56 -11.60
N VAL A 167 10.85 25.16 -11.62
CA VAL A 167 11.32 23.95 -10.91
C VAL A 167 11.21 24.16 -9.40
N LYS A 168 11.54 25.37 -8.91
CA LYS A 168 11.36 25.72 -7.50
C LYS A 168 9.88 25.72 -7.10
N THR A 169 9.01 26.26 -7.95
CA THR A 169 7.56 26.19 -7.73
C THR A 169 7.05 24.75 -7.73
N TYR A 170 7.54 23.90 -8.63
CA TYR A 170 7.20 22.49 -8.69
C TYR A 170 7.52 21.78 -7.36
N PHE A 171 8.74 21.92 -6.85
CA PHE A 171 9.13 21.33 -5.55
C PHE A 171 8.25 21.81 -4.39
N LYS A 172 7.87 23.10 -4.37
CA LYS A 172 6.94 23.63 -3.35
C LYS A 172 5.57 22.99 -3.44
N VAL A 173 5.03 22.84 -4.65
CA VAL A 173 3.73 22.21 -4.88
C VAL A 173 3.78 20.73 -4.48
N THR A 174 4.82 19.99 -4.89
CA THR A 174 4.94 18.57 -4.56
C THR A 174 5.15 18.34 -3.07
N GLY A 175 5.93 19.20 -2.42
CA GLY A 175 6.09 19.17 -0.96
C GLY A 175 4.79 19.48 -0.23
N LEU A 176 3.99 20.44 -0.72
CA LEU A 176 2.66 20.72 -0.17
C LEU A 176 1.71 19.52 -0.35
N LEU A 177 1.71 18.89 -1.53
CA LEU A 177 0.89 17.70 -1.79
C LEU A 177 1.29 16.53 -0.88
N GLY A 178 2.59 16.27 -0.70
CA GLY A 178 3.10 15.27 0.23
C GLY A 178 2.70 15.56 1.67
N ALA A 179 2.85 16.81 2.12
CA ALA A 179 2.43 17.23 3.46
C ALA A 179 0.92 17.07 3.67
N LEU A 180 0.09 17.47 2.70
CA LEU A 180 -1.37 17.28 2.76
C LEU A 180 -1.74 15.80 2.77
N LEU A 181 -1.02 14.97 2.00
CA LEU A 181 -1.24 13.53 1.98
C LEU A 181 -0.95 12.91 3.36
N LEU A 182 0.20 13.23 3.97
CA LEU A 182 0.59 12.74 5.29
C LEU A 182 -0.32 13.25 6.42
N LEU A 183 -0.64 14.55 6.41
CA LEU A 183 -1.54 15.13 7.41
C LEU A 183 -2.96 14.56 7.27
N GLY A 184 -3.42 14.36 6.04
CA GLY A 184 -4.75 13.85 5.72
C GLY A 184 -4.94 12.34 5.92
N TRP A 185 -3.87 11.59 6.22
CA TRP A 185 -3.82 10.12 6.19
C TRP A 185 -5.04 9.41 6.82
N PRO A 186 -5.54 9.80 8.00
CA PRO A 186 -6.68 9.13 8.64
C PRO A 186 -8.03 9.34 7.94
N TRP A 187 -8.14 10.37 7.09
CA TRP A 187 -9.40 10.79 6.45
C TRP A 187 -9.48 10.42 4.97
N TRP A 188 -8.39 9.93 4.39
CA TRP A 188 -8.36 9.54 2.99
C TRP A 188 -9.15 8.24 2.75
N PRO A 189 -9.75 8.08 1.56
CA PRO A 189 -10.49 6.86 1.21
C PRO A 189 -9.60 5.62 1.00
N GLN A 190 -8.28 5.79 0.93
CA GLN A 190 -7.30 4.71 0.78
C GLN A 190 -6.38 4.63 1.99
N GLU A 191 -6.18 3.42 2.52
CA GLU A 191 -5.18 3.16 3.55
C GLU A 191 -3.82 2.90 2.90
N LEU A 192 -3.01 3.94 2.80
CA LEU A 192 -1.67 3.85 2.24
C LEU A 192 -0.71 3.10 3.19
N ASN A 193 0.30 2.42 2.63
CA ASN A 193 1.23 1.62 3.43
C ASN A 193 2.17 2.52 4.26
N ASN A 194 2.19 2.33 5.59
CA ASN A 194 3.02 3.11 6.52
C ASN A 194 4.52 3.08 6.21
N SER A 195 5.01 2.07 5.47
CA SER A 195 6.41 2.00 5.03
C SER A 195 6.79 3.14 4.09
N LEU A 196 5.81 3.82 3.48
CA LEU A 196 6.03 4.94 2.58
C LEU A 196 6.16 6.30 3.30
N ILE A 197 5.77 6.40 4.57
CA ILE A 197 5.84 7.65 5.35
C ILE A 197 7.23 8.32 5.30
N PRO A 198 8.36 7.60 5.45
CA PRO A 198 9.69 8.22 5.39
C PRO A 198 10.09 8.70 3.98
N VAL A 199 9.39 8.26 2.94
CA VAL A 199 9.71 8.55 1.53
C VAL A 199 8.91 9.74 1.00
N ILE A 200 7.68 9.91 1.51
CA ILE A 200 6.75 11.00 1.14
C ILE A 200 7.15 12.29 1.83
#